data_AF-A0A1G2VXT7-F1
#
_entry.id   AF-A0A1G2VXT7-F1
#
_cell.length_a   1.000
_cell.length_b   1.000
_cell.length_c   1.000
_cell.angle_alpha   90.00
_cell.angle_beta   90.00
_cell.angle_gamma   90.00
#
_symmetry.space_group_name_H-M   'P 1'
#
loop_
_entity.id
_entity.type
_entity.pdbx_description
1 polymer ?
#
loop_
_entity_poly.entity_id
_entity_poly.type
_entity_poly.pdbx_seq_one_letter_code
_entity_poly.pdbx_strand_id
1 'polypeptide(L)' 'MPSIVAPIAPALVARTDTGHHIDQYLQMTPVGRMVWVADPASATPFASMREATRMSARLPASLRAFGLPREPELALARAH' A
#
# COMPACT_ATOMS: atom_id res chain seq x y z
N MET A 1 8.65 -31.50 5.11
CA MET A 1 9.15 -30.11 5.20
C MET A 1 7.96 -29.22 5.52
N PRO A 2 7.94 -28.46 6.63
CA PRO A 2 6.88 -27.49 6.84
C PRO A 2 7.08 -26.34 5.85
N SER A 3 6.18 -26.21 4.88
CA SER A 3 6.07 -24.99 4.08
C SER A 3 5.71 -23.86 5.03
N ILE A 4 6.62 -22.90 5.23
CA ILE A 4 6.34 -21.66 5.94
C ILE A 4 5.31 -20.91 5.08
N VAL A 5 4.03 -21.11 5.38
CA VAL A 5 2.97 -20.26 4.87
C VAL A 5 3.13 -18.95 5.63
N ALA A 6 3.84 -17.99 5.02
CA ALA A 6 3.86 -16.63 5.53
C ALA A 6 2.39 -16.18 5.68
N PRO A 7 2.01 -15.60 6.83
CA PRO A 7 0.64 -15.16 7.04
C PRO A 7 0.24 -14.24 5.87
N ILE A 8 -0.92 -14.53 5.30
CA ILE A 8 -1.53 -13.74 4.23
C ILE A 8 -2.07 -12.47 4.89
N ALA A 9 -1.16 -11.59 5.29
CA ALA A 9 -1.49 -10.32 5.90
C ALA A 9 -1.80 -9.31 4.79
N PRO A 10 -2.93 -8.59 4.89
CA PRO A 10 -3.29 -7.60 3.89
C PRO A 10 -2.23 -6.50 3.83
N ALA A 11 -1.95 -6.02 2.63
CA ALA A 11 -0.94 -5.01 2.37
C ALA A 11 -1.53 -3.83 1.61
N LEU A 12 -0.88 -2.68 1.72
CA LEU A 12 -1.17 -1.46 0.99
C LEU A 12 -0.03 -1.15 0.03
N VAL A 13 -0.30 -0.34 -0.98
CA VAL A 13 0.75 0.32 -1.75
C VAL A 13 0.82 1.77 -1.29
N ALA A 14 1.98 2.18 -0.78
CA ALA A 14 2.26 3.54 -0.39
C ALA A 14 3.26 4.16 -1.37
N ARG A 15 3.26 5.48 -1.48
CA ARG A 15 4.30 6.27 -2.14
C ARG A 15 4.70 7.43 -1.24
N THR A 16 5.96 7.81 -1.33
CA THR A 16 6.47 9.01 -0.68
C THR A 16 6.52 10.13 -1.70
N ASP A 17 5.69 11.15 -1.51
CA ASP A 17 5.78 12.38 -2.31
C ASP A 17 6.85 13.28 -1.68
N THR A 18 7.99 13.40 -2.36
CA THR A 18 9.12 14.24 -1.91
C THR A 18 8.75 15.73 -1.81
N GLY A 19 7.69 16.18 -2.47
CA GLY A 19 7.24 17.57 -2.39
C GLY A 19 6.42 17.89 -1.14
N HIS A 20 5.66 16.91 -0.64
CA HIS A 20 4.66 17.14 0.41
C HIS A 20 4.98 16.46 1.75
N HIS A 21 6.02 15.62 1.84
CA HIS A 21 6.40 14.89 3.06
C HIS A 21 5.27 14.06 3.69
N ILE A 22 4.22 13.75 2.91
CA ILE A 22 3.07 12.97 3.36
C ILE A 22 3.07 11.66 2.57
N ASP A 23 2.96 10.55 3.30
CA ASP A 23 2.77 9.24 2.70
C ASP A 23 1.38 9.18 2.07
N GLN A 24 1.34 8.74 0.82
CA GLN A 24 0.10 8.59 0.08
C GLN A 24 -0.10 7.12 -0.29
N TYR A 25 -1.30 6.64 -0.07
CA TYR A 25 -1.68 5.26 -0.27
C TYR A 25 -2.52 5.12 -1.54
N LEU A 26 -2.36 3.99 -2.22
CA LEU A 26 -3.06 3.71 -3.46
C LEU A 26 -4.50 3.30 -3.18
N GLN A 27 -5.43 4.01 -3.81
CA GLN A 27 -6.83 3.64 -3.90
C GLN A 27 -7.18 3.36 -5.36
N MET A 28 -7.65 2.13 -5.61
CA MET A 28 -8.31 1.76 -6.85
C MET A 28 -9.79 2.11 -6.74
N THR A 29 -10.23 3.04 -7.56
CA THR A 29 -11.64 3.41 -7.68
C THR A 29 -12.46 2.27 -8.32
N PRO A 30 -13.78 2.22 -8.12
CA PRO A 30 -14.65 1.23 -8.76
C PRO A 30 -14.61 1.22 -10.29
N VAL A 31 -14.21 2.34 -10.90
CA VAL A 31 -14.02 2.48 -12.35
C VAL A 31 -12.62 2.06 -12.82
N GLY A 32 -11.82 1.43 -11.95
CA GLY A 32 -10.48 0.94 -12.26
C GLY A 32 -9.38 2.00 -12.32
N ARG A 33 -9.68 3.26 -11.96
CA ARG A 33 -8.67 4.32 -11.89
C ARG A 33 -7.87 4.25 -10.59
N MET A 34 -6.59 4.57 -10.68
CA MET A 34 -5.68 4.68 -9.55
C MET A 34 -5.65 6.13 -9.03
N VAL A 35 -5.97 6.30 -7.75
CA VAL A 35 -5.94 7.57 -7.03
C VAL A 35 -5.04 7.41 -5.81
N TRP A 36 -4.42 8.50 -5.37
CA TRP A 36 -3.58 8.51 -4.19
C TRP A 36 -4.27 9.27 -3.08
N VAL A 37 -4.39 8.65 -1.90
CA VAL A 37 -5.10 9.17 -0.73
C VAL A 37 -4.14 9.27 0.46
N ALA A 38 -4.35 10.24 1.35
CA ALA A 38 -3.53 10.36 2.56
C ALA A 38 -3.94 9.37 3.66
N ASP A 39 -5.19 8.91 3.65
CA ASP A 39 -5.72 8.00 4.67
C ASP A 39 -5.50 6.51 4.28
N PRO A 40 -4.74 5.73 5.06
CA PRO A 40 -4.53 4.31 4.78
C PRO A 40 -5.80 3.47 4.97
N ALA A 41 -6.81 3.93 5.72
CA ALA A 41 -8.08 3.20 5.84
C ALA A 41 -8.87 3.19 4.53
N SER A 42 -8.80 4.29 3.79
CA SER A 42 -9.42 4.48 2.46
C SER A 42 -8.65 3.81 1.31
N ALA A 43 -7.42 3.36 1.56
CA ALA A 43 -6.58 2.70 0.57
C ALA A 43 -7.06 1.27 0.23
N THR A 44 -6.78 0.85 -1.00
CA THR A 44 -7.14 -0.50 -1.48
C THR A 44 -6.27 -1.55 -0.80
N PRO A 45 -6.88 -2.51 -0.05
CA PRO A 45 -6.15 -3.64 0.50
C PRO A 45 -5.81 -4.64 -0.61
N PHE A 46 -4.54 -5.04 -0.67
CA PHE A 46 -4.07 -6.20 -1.41
C PHE A 46 -4.07 -7.41 -0.47
N ALA A 47 -4.29 -8.61 -1.02
CA ALA A 47 -4.40 -9.81 -0.19
C ALA A 47 -3.06 -10.19 0.46
N SER A 48 -1.93 -9.78 -0.13
CA SER A 48 -0.60 -10.06 0.41
C SER A 48 0.43 -8.98 0.05
N MET A 49 1.52 -8.96 0.82
CA MET A 49 2.72 -8.16 0.48
C MET A 49 3.20 -8.41 -0.95
N ARG A 50 3.20 -9.67 -1.42
CA ARG A 50 3.63 -10.00 -2.78
C ARG A 50 2.76 -9.36 -3.86
N GLU A 51 1.46 -9.22 -3.61
CA GLU A 51 0.55 -8.51 -4.51
C GLU A 51 0.80 -7.01 -4.50
N ALA A 52 0.90 -6.41 -3.31
CA ALA A 52 1.22 -4.99 -3.18
C ALA A 52 2.56 -4.64 -3.85
N THR A 53 3.62 -5.43 -3.64
CA THR A 53 4.92 -5.23 -4.31
C THR A 53 4.84 -5.41 -5.82
N ARG A 54 4.06 -6.37 -6.33
CA ARG A 54 3.85 -6.50 -7.79
C ARG A 54 3.12 -5.29 -8.35
N MET A 55 2.14 -4.76 -7.62
CA MET A 55 1.44 -3.55 -8.03
C MET A 55 2.39 -2.35 -8.01
N SER A 56 3.18 -2.17 -6.96
CA SER A 56 4.12 -1.07 -6.85
C SER A 56 5.20 -1.11 -7.95
N ALA A 57 5.68 -2.30 -8.31
CA ALA A 57 6.65 -2.49 -9.40
C ALA A 57 6.08 -2.22 -10.80
N ARG A 58 4.74 -2.24 -10.97
CA ARG A 58 4.09 -1.86 -12.23
C ARG A 58 3.89 -0.35 -12.37
N LEU A 59 4.04 0.40 -11.27
CA LEU A 59 3.93 1.84 -11.28
C LEU A 59 5.23 2.48 -11.82
N PRO A 60 5.17 3.70 -12.36
CA PRO A 60 6.37 4.42 -12.76
C PRO A 60 7.36 4.56 -11.60
N ALA A 61 8.64 4.32 -11.87
CA ALA A 61 9.70 4.40 -10.85
C ALA A 61 9.80 5.80 -10.21
N SER A 62 9.39 6.85 -10.92
CA SER A 62 9.32 8.22 -10.41
C SER A 62 8.37 8.37 -9.22
N LEU A 63 7.38 7.48 -9.08
CA LEU A 63 6.44 7.51 -7.96
C LEU A 63 7.01 6.93 -6.68
N ARG A 64 8.14 6.18 -6.72
CA ARG A 64 8.76 5.55 -5.54
C ARG A 64 7.71 4.84 -4.67
N ALA A 65 6.94 3.94 -5.30
CA ALA A 65 5.88 3.21 -4.63
C ALA A 65 6.41 1.91 -4.01
N PHE A 66 5.89 1.56 -2.83
CA PHE A 66 6.30 0.41 -2.02
C PHE A 66 5.08 -0.34 -1.48
N GLY A 67 5.21 -1.66 -1.31
CA GLY A 67 4.22 -2.48 -0.61
C GLY A 67 4.49 -2.44 0.90
N LEU A 68 3.49 -2.07 1.69
CA LEU A 68 3.58 -2.00 3.16
C LEU A 68 2.50 -2.87 3.82
N PRO A 69 2.75 -3.45 5.00
CA PRO A 69 1.71 -4.18 5.73
C PRO A 69 0.58 -3.23 6.16
N ARG A 70 -0.69 -3.61 6.02
CA ARG A 70 -1.83 -2.71 6.29
C ARG A 70 -1.99 -2.38 7.78
N GLU A 71 -1.85 -3.37 8.67
CA GLU A 71 -2.15 -3.19 10.09
C GLU A 71 -1.25 -2.16 10.79
N PRO A 72 0.09 -2.18 10.61
CA PRO A 72 0.97 -1.14 11.15
C PRO A 72 0.62 0.26 10.65
N GLU A 73 0.30 0.42 9.36
CA GLU A 73 -0.07 1.72 8.77
C GLU A 73 -1.37 2.27 9.37
N LEU A 74 -2.38 1.41 9.57
CA LEU A 74 -3.62 1.81 10.25
C LEU A 74 -3.39 2.14 11.72
N ALA A 75 -2.49 1.43 12.40
CA ALA A 75 -2.15 1.73 13.79
C ALA A 75 -1.44 3.09 13.91
N LEU A 76 -0.53 3.39 12.99
CA LEU A 76 0.18 4.67 12.92
C LEU A 76 -0.79 5.83 12.64
N ALA A 77 -1.69 5.68 11.65
CA ALA A 77 -2.67 6.71 11.31
C ALA A 77 -3.68 7.00 12.43
N ARG A 78 -3.91 6.05 13.34
CA ARG A 78 -4.77 6.24 14.53
C ARG A 78 -4.05 6.89 15.71
N ALA A 79 -2.71 6.87 15.72
CA ALA A 79 -1.90 7.42 16.80
C ALA A 79 -1.66 8.94 16.65
N HIS A 80 -1.98 9.50 15.48
CA HIS A 80 -1.93 10.92 15.15
C HIS A 80 -3.34 11.53 15.10
#